data_AF-A0A369GAP5-F1
#
_entry.id   AF-A0A369GAP5-F1
#
_cell.length_a   1.000
_cell.length_b   1.000
_cell.length_c   1.000
_cell.angle_alpha   90.00
_cell.angle_beta   90.00
_cell.angle_gamma   90.00
#
_symmetry.space_group_name_H-M   'P 1'
#
loop_
_entity.id
_entity.type
_entity.pdbx_description
1 polymer ?
#
loop_
_entity_poly.entity_id
_entity_poly.type
_entity_poly.pdbx_seq_one_letter_code
_entity_poly.pdbx_strand_id
1 'polypeptide(L)' 'MFGMYRNLLPSTRLKLGIGFIVWASAGLYFLDRTEEKLNLVPKDKDKEELRSWIPSLWAVDKTDSK' A
#
# COMPACT_ATOMS: atom_id res chain seq x y z
N MET A 1 21.94 15.14 -13.52
CA MET A 1 21.73 14.40 -12.25
C MET A 1 21.83 12.86 -12.39
N PHE A 2 21.49 12.22 -13.51
CA PHE A 2 21.62 10.74 -13.67
C PHE A 2 23.00 10.21 -14.11
N GLY A 3 24.02 11.07 -14.25
CA GLY A 3 25.34 10.69 -14.77
C GLY A 3 26.06 9.64 -13.91
N MET A 4 25.90 9.72 -12.59
CA MET A 4 26.55 8.81 -11.64
C MET A 4 26.05 7.36 -11.79
N TYR A 5 24.76 7.16 -12.07
CA TYR A 5 24.19 5.83 -12.27
C TYR A 5 24.62 5.21 -13.60
N ARG A 6 24.72 6.02 -14.66
CA ARG A 6 25.17 5.57 -15.99
C ARG A 6 26.67 5.28 -16.03
N ASN A 7 27.46 5.87 -15.14
CA ASN A 7 28.91 5.67 -15.05
C ASN A 7 29.33 4.42 -14.25
N LEU A 8 28.40 3.73 -13.61
CA LEU A 8 28.67 2.48 -12.89
C LEU A 8 28.85 1.30 -13.85
N LEU A 9 29.64 0.30 -13.46
CA LEU A 9 29.72 -0.97 -14.19
C LEU A 9 28.32 -1.60 -14.36
N PRO A 10 27.97 -2.16 -15.54
CA PRO A 10 26.63 -2.74 -15.77
C PRO A 10 26.21 -3.79 -14.74
N SER A 11 27.16 -4.60 -14.28
CA SER A 11 26.96 -5.61 -13.23
C SER A 11 26.60 -5.00 -11.88
N THR A 12 27.19 -3.85 -11.53
CA THR A 12 26.89 -3.11 -10.29
C THR A 12 25.49 -2.51 -10.31
N ARG A 13 25.04 -2.02 -11.47
CA ARG A 13 23.66 -1.51 -11.64
C ARG A 13 22.63 -2.63 -11.43
N LEU A 14 22.89 -3.81 -11.99
CA LEU A 14 22.03 -4.97 -11.82
C LEU A 14 21.96 -5.41 -10.35
N LYS A 15 23.10 -5.49 -9.66
CA LYS A 15 23.14 -5.83 -8.22
C LYS A 15 22.39 -4.82 -7.36
N LEU A 16 22.54 -3.53 -7.64
CA LEU A 16 21.80 -2.47 -6.94
C LEU A 16 20.28 -2.59 -7.17
N GLY A 17 19.87 -2.84 -8.41
CA GLY A 17 18.46 -3.06 -8.75
C GLY A 17 17.88 -4.27 -8.01
N ILE A 18 18.57 -5.40 -8.02
CA ILE A 18 18.16 -6.61 -7.29
C ILE A 18 18.11 -6.35 -5.79
N GLY A 19 19.12 -5.69 -5.22
CA GLY A 19 19.15 -5.33 -3.80
C GLY A 19 17.96 -4.46 -3.39
N PHE A 20 17.60 -3.48 -4.22
CA PHE A 20 16.41 -2.65 -4.00
C PHE A 20 15.11 -3.45 -4.03
N ILE A 21 14.96 -4.35 -5.00
CA ILE A 21 13.77 -5.20 -5.12
C ILE A 21 13.64 -6.12 -3.90
N VAL A 22 14.74 -6.74 -3.48
CA VAL A 22 14.76 -7.60 -2.29
C VAL A 22 14.43 -6.80 -1.02
N TRP A 23 15.01 -5.60 -0.87
CA TRP A 23 14.72 -4.72 0.28
C TRP A 23 13.26 -4.27 0.32
N ALA A 24 12.71 -3.84 -0.82
CA ALA A 24 11.31 -3.43 -0.93
C ALA A 24 10.36 -4.61 -0.65
N SER A 25 10.66 -5.79 -1.19
CA SER A 25 9.87 -7.01 -0.97
C SER A 25 9.92 -7.46 0.50
N ALA A 26 11.09 -7.35 1.13
CA ALA A 26 11.22 -7.61 2.56
C ALA A 26 10.37 -6.62 3.37
N GLY A 27 10.41 -5.33 3.04
CA GLY A 27 9.56 -4.31 3.67
C GLY A 27 8.05 -4.60 3.55
N LEU A 28 7.60 -5.03 2.36
CA LEU A 28 6.22 -5.46 2.13
C LEU A 28 5.85 -6.72 2.93
N TYR A 29 6.75 -7.70 3.00
CA TYR A 29 6.53 -8.91 3.81
C TYR A 29 6.42 -8.59 5.31
N PHE A 30 7.21 -7.63 5.80
CA PHE A 30 7.06 -7.16 7.17
C PHE A 30 5.74 -6.42 7.40
N LEU A 31 5.17 -5.74 6.39
CA LEU A 31 3.92 -4.99 6.54
C LEU A 31 2.73 -5.90 6.89
N ASP A 32 2.54 -6.99 6.14
CA ASP A 32 1.47 -7.97 6.43
C ASP A 32 1.71 -8.65 7.79
N ARG A 33 2.97 -8.93 8.13
CA ARG A 33 3.32 -9.55 9.43
C ARG A 33 3.18 -8.57 10.60
N THR A 34 3.29 -7.27 10.36
CA THR A 34 3.04 -6.25 11.39
C THR A 34 1.58 -6.15 11.75
N GLU A 35 0.62 -6.39 10.85
CA GLU A 35 -0.79 -6.38 11.23
C GLU A 35 -1.12 -7.49 12.24
N GLU A 36 -0.59 -8.71 12.02
CA GLU A 36 -0.76 -9.84 12.94
C GLU A 36 -0.01 -9.64 14.28
N LYS A 37 1.23 -9.11 14.24
CA LYS A 37 2.05 -8.93 15.45
C LYS A 37 1.77 -7.65 16.23
N LEU A 38 1.29 -6.60 15.57
CA LEU A 38 0.90 -5.33 16.21
C LEU A 38 -0.56 -5.35 16.68
N ASN A 39 -1.28 -6.49 16.56
CA ASN A 39 -2.71 -6.59 16.93
C ASN A 39 -3.60 -5.56 16.21
N LEU A 40 -3.20 -5.13 15.01
CA LEU A 40 -3.95 -4.17 14.20
C LEU A 40 -4.97 -4.84 13.27
N VAL A 41 -5.09 -6.17 13.31
CA VAL A 41 -6.21 -6.89 12.70
C VAL A 41 -7.49 -6.37 13.34
N PRO A 42 -8.37 -5.64 12.63
CA PRO A 42 -9.65 -5.21 13.17
C PRO A 42 -10.39 -6.50 13.52
N LYS A 43 -10.60 -6.73 14.82
CA LYS A 43 -11.42 -7.86 15.28
C LYS A 43 -12.77 -7.75 14.58
N ASP A 44 -13.43 -8.87 14.31
CA ASP A 44 -14.72 -8.86 13.60
C ASP A 44 -15.74 -7.86 14.19
N LYS A 45 -15.60 -7.54 15.49
CA LYS A 45 -16.32 -6.46 16.19
C LYS A 45 -16.12 -5.05 15.61
N ASP A 46 -14.91 -4.65 15.24
CA ASP A 46 -14.65 -3.30 14.70
C ASP A 46 -15.29 -3.14 13.32
N LYS A 47 -15.37 -4.24 12.54
CA LYS A 47 -16.07 -4.28 11.26
C LYS A 47 -17.59 -4.22 11.43
N GLU A 48 -18.11 -4.75 12.53
CA GLU A 48 -19.54 -4.65 12.88
C GLU A 48 -19.91 -3.24 13.35
N GLU A 49 -19.07 -2.60 14.17
CA GLU A 49 -19.25 -1.20 14.58
C GLU A 49 -19.21 -0.26 13.37
N LEU A 50 -18.23 -0.42 12.47
CA LEU A 50 -18.17 0.36 11.24
C LEU A 50 -19.41 0.18 10.36
N ARG A 51 -19.96 -1.04 10.26
CA ARG A 51 -21.20 -1.28 9.51
C ARG A 51 -22.39 -0.51 10.07
N SER A 52 -22.44 -0.30 11.39
CA SER A 52 -23.49 0.49 12.02
C SER A 52 -23.34 2.00 11.82
N TRP A 53 -22.12 2.47 11.49
CA TRP A 53 -21.81 3.89 11.28
C TRP A 53 -21.92 4.32 9.82
N ILE A 54 -22.01 3.38 8.86
CA ILE A 54 -22.15 3.73 7.44
C ILE A 54 -23.52 4.37 7.23
N PRO A 55 -23.58 5.66 6.86
CA PRO A 55 -24.85 6.31 6.55
C PRO A 55 -25.39 5.75 5.23
N SER A 56 -26.70 5.53 5.17
CA SER A 56 -27.38 5.14 3.94
C SER A 56 -27.28 6.29 2.93
N LEU A 57 -26.50 6.10 1.88
CA LEU A 57 -26.36 7.07 0.81
C LEU A 57 -27.53 6.85 -0.17
N TRP A 58 -28.49 7.78 -0.19
CA TRP A 58 -29.34 7.88 -1.36
C TRP A 58 -28.54 8.62 -2.44
N ALA A 59 -28.45 8.04 -3.64
CA ALA A 59 -27.96 8.78 -4.79
C ALA A 59 -29.10 9.67 -5.30
N VAL A 60 -28.96 11.01 -5.19
CA VAL A 60 -29.87 11.92 -5.90
C VAL A 60 -29.38 12.00 -7.33
N ASP A 61 -30.16 11.46 -8.26
CA ASP A 61 -29.95 11.71 -9.67
C ASP A 61 -30.23 13.20 -9.93
N LYS A 62 -29.19 13.96 -10.31
CA LYS A 62 -29.37 15.33 -10.78
C LYS A 62 -29.91 15.27 -12.21
N THR A 63 -31.19 14.95 -12.34
CA THR A 63 -31.93 15.25 -13.55
C THR A 63 -32.41 16.71 -13.46
N ASP A 64 -32.04 17.48 -14.48
CA ASP A 64 -32.50 18.85 -14.78
C ASP A 64 -31.83 20.02 -14.05
N SER A 65 -30.80 20.59 -14.70
CA SER A 65 -30.67 22.04 -14.78
C SER A 65 -30.56 22.37 -16.26
N LYS A 66 -31.72 22.65 -16.86
CA LYS A 66 -31.87 23.38 -18.12
C LYS A 66 -31.23 24.76 -18.05
#